data_AF-A0ABD0RK16-F1
#
_entry.id   AF-A0ABD0RK16-F1
#
_cell.length_a   1.000
_cell.length_b   1.000
_cell.length_c   1.000
_cell.angle_alpha   90.00
_cell.angle_beta   90.00
_cell.angle_gamma   90.00
#
_symmetry.space_group_name_H-M   'P 1'
#
loop_
_entity.id
_entity.type
_entity.pdbx_description
1 polymer ?
#
loop_
_entity_poly.entity_id
_entity_poly.type
_entity_poly.pdbx_seq_one_letter_code
_entity_poly.pdbx_strand_id
1 'polypeptide(L)'
;SPLKKGDEQEIWKLPNYKTQLPVTCGNKEGTLDRDKLTRGEKCIFSQECWFTPADFEKFGGKEKCKNWKSSIRCGNTTLKKLIE
;
A
#
# COMPACT_ATOMS: atom_id res chain seq x y z
N SER A 1 1.02 -4.20 33.10
CA SER A 1 2.23 -3.69 32.42
C SER A 1 1.84 -2.97 31.15
N PRO A 2 2.23 -1.70 30.93
CA PRO A 2 1.87 -0.97 29.73
C PRO A 2 2.79 -1.41 28.59
N LEU A 3 2.21 -1.87 27.49
CA LEU A 3 2.92 -2.31 26.30
C LEU A 3 3.74 -1.14 25.76
N LYS A 4 5.07 -1.34 25.70
CA LYS A 4 6.05 -0.35 25.28
C LYS A 4 5.81 0.01 23.82
N LYS A 5 5.68 1.32 23.59
CA LYS A 5 5.79 2.01 22.31
C LYS A 5 7.24 1.87 21.83
N GLY A 6 7.58 0.81 21.08
CA GLY A 6 8.98 0.52 20.78
C GLY A 6 9.32 -0.44 19.63
N ASP A 7 8.34 -1.09 18.96
CA ASP A 7 8.65 -2.19 18.02
C ASP A 7 8.31 -1.90 16.55
N GLU A 8 8.14 -0.63 16.17
CA GLU A 8 7.75 -0.25 14.80
C GLU A 8 8.90 -0.46 13.78
N GLN A 9 10.15 -0.55 14.26
CA GLN A 9 11.34 -0.69 13.39
C GLN A 9 11.70 -2.13 13.04
N GLU A 10 11.23 -3.14 13.79
CA GLU A 10 11.51 -4.56 13.51
C GLU A 10 10.55 -5.19 12.50
N ILE A 11 9.38 -4.58 12.27
CA ILE A 11 8.37 -5.13 11.36
C ILE A 11 8.87 -5.15 9.91
N TRP A 12 9.64 -4.13 9.50
CA TRP A 12 10.23 -4.01 8.16
C TRP A 12 11.28 -5.09 7.83
N LYS A 13 11.72 -5.89 8.81
CA LYS A 13 12.69 -6.98 8.61
C LYS A 13 12.06 -8.35 8.40
N LEU A 14 10.74 -8.47 8.58
CA LEU A 14 10.05 -9.74 8.38
C LEU A 14 9.91 -10.04 6.87
N PRO A 15 10.07 -11.30 6.44
CA PRO A 15 9.92 -11.70 5.03
C PRO A 15 8.54 -11.34 4.45
N ASN A 16 7.57 -11.11 5.31
CA ASN A 16 6.20 -10.71 4.99
C ASN A 16 6.13 -9.32 4.33
N TYR A 17 7.10 -8.42 4.59
CA TYR A 17 7.21 -7.12 3.90
C TYR A 17 7.69 -7.23 2.45
N LYS A 18 8.19 -8.40 2.04
CA LYS A 18 8.48 -8.64 0.62
C LYS A 18 7.22 -8.77 -0.21
N THR A 19 6.10 -9.23 0.36
CA THR A 19 4.84 -9.40 -0.36
C THR A 19 3.84 -8.31 -0.02
N GLN A 20 3.81 -7.80 1.21
CA GLN A 20 2.88 -6.75 1.62
C GLN A 20 3.59 -5.42 1.84
N LEU A 21 3.10 -4.38 1.18
CA LEU A 21 3.63 -3.03 1.22
C LEU A 21 2.62 -2.06 1.83
N PRO A 22 2.95 -1.34 2.91
CA PRO A 22 2.09 -0.27 3.40
C PRO A 22 2.06 0.85 2.38
N VAL A 23 0.90 1.09 1.80
CA VAL A 23 0.67 2.10 0.78
C VAL A 23 -0.23 3.22 1.27
N THR A 24 0.00 4.42 0.78
CA THR A 24 -0.78 5.61 1.07
C THR A 24 -1.13 6.31 -0.24
N CYS A 25 -2.36 6.81 -0.32
CA CYS A 25 -2.86 7.59 -1.44
C CYS A 25 -3.58 8.83 -0.91
N GLY A 26 -2.95 10.00 -1.04
CA GLY A 26 -3.46 11.23 -0.46
C GLY A 26 -3.51 11.13 1.06
N ASN A 27 -4.72 11.12 1.63
CA ASN A 27 -4.98 11.00 3.07
C ASN A 27 -5.47 9.60 3.47
N LYS A 28 -5.42 8.63 2.56
CA LYS A 28 -5.86 7.25 2.81
C LYS A 28 -4.66 6.33 2.91
N GLU A 29 -4.71 5.42 3.86
CA GLU A 29 -3.69 4.41 4.10
C GLU A 29 -4.25 3.02 3.79
N GLY A 30 -3.40 2.12 3.36
CA GLY A 30 -3.76 0.76 2.96
C GLY A 30 -2.53 -0.14 2.91
N THR A 31 -2.74 -1.42 2.63
CA THR A 31 -1.68 -2.40 2.50
C THR A 31 -1.82 -3.08 1.14
N LEU A 32 -0.84 -2.91 0.27
CA LEU A 32 -0.78 -3.53 -1.05
C LEU A 32 -0.10 -4.89 -0.95
N ASP A 33 -0.73 -5.91 -1.50
CA ASP A 33 -0.23 -7.26 -1.64
C ASP A 33 0.32 -7.46 -3.07
N ARG A 34 1.63 -7.64 -3.18
CA ARG A 34 2.35 -7.80 -4.45
C ARG A 34 1.95 -9.08 -5.18
N ASP A 35 1.60 -10.14 -4.47
CA ASP A 35 1.19 -11.41 -5.08
C ASP A 35 -0.20 -11.28 -5.72
N LYS A 36 -1.12 -10.60 -5.03
CA LYS A 36 -2.42 -10.24 -5.63
C LYS A 36 -2.27 -9.24 -6.77
N LEU A 37 -1.29 -8.34 -6.70
CA LEU A 37 -1.01 -7.37 -7.75
C LEU A 37 -0.52 -8.07 -9.03
N THR A 38 0.39 -9.04 -8.93
CA THR A 38 0.87 -9.82 -10.09
C THR A 38 -0.23 -10.69 -10.69
N ARG A 39 -1.19 -11.15 -9.86
CA ARG A 39 -2.40 -11.85 -10.29
C ARG A 39 -3.46 -10.94 -10.93
N GLY A 40 -3.34 -9.61 -10.79
CA GLY A 40 -4.32 -8.65 -11.29
C GLY A 40 -5.62 -8.59 -10.47
N GLU A 41 -5.59 -9.06 -9.22
CA GLU A 41 -6.75 -9.05 -8.32
C GLU A 41 -6.78 -7.77 -7.47
N LYS A 42 -7.81 -7.63 -6.63
CA LYS A 42 -7.86 -6.58 -5.62
C LYS A 42 -6.72 -6.79 -4.62
N CYS A 43 -5.69 -5.97 -4.77
CA CYS A 43 -4.43 -6.15 -4.06
C CYS A 43 -4.26 -5.19 -2.90
N ILE A 44 -5.09 -4.16 -2.74
CA ILE A 44 -4.92 -3.16 -1.69
C ILE A 44 -5.98 -3.34 -0.62
N PHE A 45 -5.59 -3.66 0.60
CA PHE A 45 -6.49 -3.71 1.74
C PHE A 45 -6.53 -2.35 2.45
N SER A 46 -7.70 -1.74 2.56
CA SER A 46 -7.91 -0.48 3.26
C SER A 46 -9.32 -0.45 3.84
N GLN A 47 -9.52 0.14 5.03
CA GLN A 47 -10.83 0.20 5.70
C GLN A 47 -11.61 -1.14 5.66
N GLU A 48 -10.93 -2.24 5.98
CA GLU A 48 -11.51 -3.59 6.00
C GLU A 48 -12.01 -4.13 4.64
N CYS A 49 -11.70 -3.43 3.55
CA CYS A 49 -12.10 -3.78 2.19
C CYS A 49 -10.88 -3.94 1.27
N TRP A 50 -11.01 -4.85 0.31
CA TRP A 50 -10.03 -5.01 -0.76
C TRP A 50 -10.39 -4.11 -1.95
N PHE A 51 -9.41 -3.34 -2.41
CA PHE A 51 -9.47 -2.40 -3.51
C PHE A 51 -8.49 -2.81 -4.61
N THR A 52 -8.84 -2.48 -5.85
CA THR A 52 -7.87 -2.46 -6.94
C THR A 52 -6.97 -1.21 -6.81
N PRO A 53 -5.79 -1.18 -7.44
CA PRO A 53 -4.97 0.04 -7.47
C PRO A 53 -5.73 1.26 -8.00
N ALA A 54 -6.55 1.07 -9.02
CA ALA A 54 -7.37 2.14 -9.58
C ALA A 54 -8.48 2.61 -8.62
N ASP A 55 -9.16 1.68 -7.95
CA ASP A 55 -10.20 2.04 -6.98
C ASP A 55 -9.61 2.74 -5.75
N PHE A 56 -8.45 2.27 -5.27
CA PHE A 56 -7.76 2.91 -4.16
C PHE A 56 -7.27 4.33 -4.52
N GLU A 57 -6.81 4.53 -5.76
CA GLU A 57 -6.47 5.85 -6.27
C GLU A 57 -7.69 6.80 -6.28
N LYS A 58 -8.85 6.32 -6.75
CA LYS A 58 -10.12 7.06 -6.68
C LYS A 58 -10.51 7.36 -5.23
N PHE A 59 -10.40 6.36 -4.36
CA PHE A 59 -10.70 6.47 -2.94
C PHE A 59 -9.82 7.51 -2.23
N GLY A 60 -8.55 7.62 -2.63
CA GLY A 60 -7.62 8.64 -2.16
C GLY A 60 -7.81 10.03 -2.80
N GLY A 61 -8.84 10.23 -3.63
CA GLY A 61 -9.12 11.50 -4.31
C GLY A 61 -8.13 11.85 -5.42
N LYS A 62 -7.41 10.85 -5.95
CA LYS A 62 -6.39 11.01 -7.00
C LYS A 62 -6.86 10.51 -8.37
N GLU A 63 -8.17 10.35 -8.58
CA GLU A 63 -8.79 9.91 -9.84
C GLU A 63 -8.27 10.66 -11.10
N LYS A 64 -7.89 11.93 -10.96
CA LYS A 64 -7.37 12.73 -12.08
C LYS A 64 -6.01 12.23 -12.59
N CYS A 65 -5.23 11.60 -11.73
CA CYS A 65 -4.00 10.95 -12.11
C CYS A 65 -4.40 9.59 -12.69
N LYS A 66 -4.45 9.40 -14.01
CA LYS A 66 -4.78 8.09 -14.62
C LYS A 66 -3.67 7.04 -14.44
N ASN A 67 -2.89 7.14 -13.36
CA ASN A 67 -1.60 6.47 -13.18
C ASN A 67 -1.41 6.09 -11.70
N TRP A 68 -2.15 5.07 -11.25
CA TRP A 68 -2.09 4.54 -9.89
C TRP A 68 -0.66 4.24 -9.40
N LYS A 69 0.25 3.83 -10.30
CA LYS A 69 1.67 3.58 -9.98
C LYS A 69 2.39 4.81 -9.42
N SER A 70 2.00 6.00 -9.84
CA SER A 70 2.60 7.27 -9.42
C SER A 70 1.80 7.95 -8.31
N SER A 71 0.49 7.75 -8.29
CA SER A 71 -0.40 8.33 -7.28
C SER A 71 -0.28 7.64 -5.94
N ILE A 72 -0.14 6.31 -5.95
CA ILE A 72 -0.01 5.52 -4.73
C ILE A 72 1.47 5.45 -4.35
N ARG A 73 1.74 5.78 -3.08
CA ARG A 73 3.08 5.80 -2.49
C ARG A 73 3.16 4.74 -1.41
N CYS A 74 4.36 4.27 -1.09
CA CYS A 74 4.67 3.35 -0.02
C CYS A 74 5.71 4.05 0.86
N GLY A 75 5.25 4.65 1.96
CA GLY A 75 6.05 5.60 2.74
C GLY A 75 6.57 6.75 1.85
N ASN A 76 7.89 6.81 1.66
CA ASN A 76 8.55 7.84 0.84
C ASN A 76 8.77 7.46 -0.64
N THR A 77 8.41 6.23 -1.06
CA THR A 77 8.70 5.73 -2.41
C THR A 77 7.42 5.52 -3.23
N THR A 78 7.37 5.95 -4.48
CA THR A 78 6.22 5.66 -5.36
C THR A 78 6.18 4.19 -5.77
N LEU A 79 4.97 3.63 -5.94
CA LEU A 79 4.81 2.24 -6.39
C LEU A 79 5.50 1.96 -7.72
N LYS A 80 5.56 2.95 -8.62
CA LYS A 80 6.33 2.87 -9.85
C LYS A 80 7.74 2.35 -9.59
N LYS A 81 8.45 2.92 -8.61
CA LYS A 81 9.84 2.58 -8.28
C LYS A 81 10.00 1.24 -7.54
N LEU A 82 8.91 0.68 -7.02
CA LEU A 82 8.90 -0.62 -6.34
C LEU A 82 8.55 -1.78 -7.27
N ILE A 83 7.96 -1.48 -8.43
CA ILE A 83 7.56 -2.45 -9.47
C ILE A 83 8.52 -2.37 -10.68
N GLU A 84 9.38 -1.34 -10.76
CA GLU A 84 10.40 -1.16 -11.81
C GLU A 84 11.62 -2.05 -11.62
#